data_AF-A0A940P297-F1
#
_entry.id   AF-A0A940P297-F1
#
_cell.length_a   1.000
_cell.length_b   1.000
_cell.length_c   1.000
_cell.angle_alpha   90.00
_cell.angle_beta   90.00
_cell.angle_gamma   90.00
#
_symmetry.space_group_name_H-M   'P 1'
#
loop_
_entity.id
_entity.type
_entity.pdbx_description
1 polymer ?
#
loop_
_entity_poly.entity_id
_entity_poly.type
_entity_poly.pdbx_seq_one_letter_code
_entity_poly.pdbx_strand_id
1 'polypeptide(L)' 'MIKGITEQDIPACVQRIRSSFQTVADTFSFTPENARRFTAFATDEAKLRQWYALQGYVHTGIKKFDFFPFSCGYMEKTIR' A
#
# COMPACT_ATOMS: atom_id res chain seq x y z
N MET A 1 -3.90 -9.47 14.67
CA MET A 1 -4.32 -8.06 14.81
C MET A 1 -4.15 -7.36 13.48
N ILE A 2 -5.21 -6.77 12.95
CA ILE A 2 -5.15 -5.90 11.78
C ILE A 2 -4.76 -4.49 12.29
N LYS A 3 -3.71 -3.89 11.73
CA LYS A 3 -3.25 -2.54 12.10
C LYS A 3 -3.68 -1.55 11.01
N GLY A 4 -4.07 -0.34 11.40
CA GLY A 4 -4.30 0.75 10.47
C GLY A 4 -2.99 1.18 9.80
N ILE A 5 -3.08 1.67 8.55
CA ILE A 5 -1.92 2.10 7.78
C ILE A 5 -1.83 3.64 7.74
N THR A 6 -0.62 4.19 7.78
CA THR A 6 -0.33 5.62 7.57
C THR A 6 0.05 5.92 6.11
N GLU A 7 0.12 7.20 5.74
CA GLU A 7 0.81 7.63 4.51
C GLU A 7 2.31 7.31 4.50
N GLN A 8 2.93 7.18 5.67
CA GLN A 8 4.34 6.82 5.84
C GLN A 8 4.56 5.31 5.62
N ASP A 9 3.51 4.50 5.76
CA ASP A 9 3.52 3.05 5.53
C ASP A 9 3.30 2.70 4.06
N ILE A 10 2.79 3.64 3.24
CA ILE A 10 2.54 3.43 1.81
C ILE A 10 3.76 2.85 1.06
N PRO A 11 5.00 3.38 1.23
CA PRO A 11 6.18 2.78 0.62
C PRO A 11 6.37 1.30 1.03
N ALA A 12 6.22 0.99 2.31
CA ALA A 12 6.37 -0.37 2.84
C ALA A 12 5.26 -1.30 2.33
N CYS A 13 4.01 -0.81 2.24
CA CYS A 13 2.89 -1.53 1.66
C CYS A 13 3.13 -1.84 0.18
N VAL A 14 3.58 -0.87 -0.61
CA VAL A 14 3.94 -1.07 -2.02
C VAL A 14 5.01 -2.15 -2.15
N GLN A 15 6.08 -2.09 -1.36
CA GLN A 15 7.13 -3.10 -1.35
C GLN A 15 6.61 -4.50 -0.99
N ARG A 16 5.79 -4.60 0.06
CA ARG A 16 5.13 -5.85 0.46
C ARG A 16 4.25 -6.42 -0.63
N ILE A 17 3.45 -5.58 -1.30
CA ILE A 17 2.59 -5.99 -2.42
C ILE A 17 3.46 -6.55 -3.53
N ARG A 18 4.49 -5.80 -3.97
CA ARG A 18 5.39 -6.24 -5.04
C ARG A 18 6.06 -7.57 -4.71
N SER A 19 6.63 -7.69 -3.51
CA SER A 19 7.28 -8.91 -3.04
C SER A 19 6.31 -10.09 -2.96
N SER A 20 5.05 -9.88 -2.55
CA SER A 20 4.05 -10.95 -2.45
C SER A 20 3.69 -11.54 -3.82
N PHE A 21 3.68 -10.71 -4.87
CA PHE A 21 3.42 -11.14 -6.24
C PHE A 21 4.68 -11.55 -7.01
N GLN A 22 5.87 -11.36 -6.43
CA GLN A 22 7.13 -11.68 -7.10
C GLN A 22 7.27 -13.18 -7.36
N THR A 23 6.90 -14.03 -6.39
CA THR A 23 6.96 -15.50 -6.58
C THR A 23 6.09 -15.97 -7.75
N VAL A 24 4.96 -15.31 -7.99
CA VAL A 24 4.11 -15.58 -9.16
C VAL A 24 4.81 -15.12 -10.44
N ALA A 25 5.41 -13.92 -10.44
CA ALA A 25 6.19 -13.46 -11.58
C ALA A 25 7.32 -14.43 -11.93
N ASP A 26 8.06 -14.92 -10.94
CA ASP A 26 9.17 -15.83 -11.14
C ASP A 26 8.69 -17.18 -11.70
N THR A 27 7.60 -17.73 -11.16
CA THR A 27 7.00 -19.00 -11.62
C THR A 27 6.58 -18.95 -13.08
N PHE A 28 6.02 -17.82 -13.52
CA PHE A 28 5.52 -17.63 -14.89
C PHE A 28 6.52 -16.89 -15.80
N SER A 29 7.75 -16.64 -15.34
CA SER A 29 8.77 -15.88 -16.09
C SER A 29 8.27 -14.51 -16.58
N PHE A 30 7.45 -13.84 -15.76
CA PHE A 30 7.03 -12.47 -16.03
C PHE A 30 8.17 -11.50 -15.76
N THR A 31 8.34 -10.57 -16.69
CA THR A 31 9.33 -9.50 -16.62
C THR A 31 8.65 -8.16 -16.88
N PRO A 32 9.26 -7.03 -16.51
CA PRO A 32 8.72 -5.70 -16.81
C PRO A 32 8.47 -5.47 -18.31
N GLU A 33 9.23 -6.14 -19.19
CA GLU A 33 9.13 -6.02 -20.64
C GLU A 33 7.89 -6.74 -21.18
N ASN A 34 7.63 -7.98 -20.72
CA ASN A 34 6.51 -8.79 -21.22
C ASN A 34 5.19 -8.50 -20.49
N ALA A 35 5.26 -8.11 -19.21
CA ALA A 35 4.12 -8.02 -18.32
C ALA A 35 4.18 -6.74 -17.47
N ARG A 36 4.51 -5.60 -18.08
CA ARG A 36 4.63 -4.30 -17.38
C ARG A 36 3.45 -3.96 -16.46
N ARG A 37 2.24 -4.40 -16.81
CA ARG A 37 1.00 -4.13 -16.07
C ARG A 37 0.75 -5.10 -14.90
N PHE A 38 1.60 -6.12 -14.74
CA PHE A 38 1.50 -7.09 -13.67
C PHE A 38 1.79 -6.45 -12.31
N THR A 39 1.07 -6.90 -11.27
CA THR A 39 1.04 -6.27 -9.95
C THR A 39 2.42 -6.15 -9.29
N ALA A 40 3.34 -7.09 -9.53
CA ALA A 40 4.70 -7.03 -9.01
C ALA A 40 5.51 -5.84 -9.54
N PHE A 41 5.14 -5.30 -10.72
CA PHE A 41 5.86 -4.23 -11.40
C PHE A 41 5.07 -2.92 -11.45
N ALA A 42 3.75 -3.01 -11.63
CA ALA A 42 2.85 -1.89 -11.89
C ALA A 42 2.31 -1.19 -10.63
N THR A 43 2.68 -1.67 -9.44
CA THR A 43 2.29 -1.06 -8.15
C THR A 43 3.37 -0.07 -7.72
N ASP A 44 2.95 1.18 -7.52
CA ASP A 44 3.76 2.28 -7.01
C ASP A 44 2.99 3.11 -5.96
N GLU A 45 3.70 3.99 -5.25
CA GLU A 45 3.12 4.80 -4.18
C GLU A 45 2.06 5.78 -4.68
N ALA A 46 2.26 6.40 -5.84
CA ALA A 46 1.34 7.39 -6.37
C ALA A 46 -0.01 6.75 -6.71
N LYS A 47 0.02 5.56 -7.29
CA LYS A 47 -1.16 4.76 -7.59
C LYS A 47 -1.92 4.35 -6.33
N LEU A 48 -1.20 3.95 -5.28
CA LEU A 48 -1.82 3.57 -4.01
C LEU A 48 -2.45 4.79 -3.32
N ARG A 49 -1.76 5.94 -3.30
CA ARG A 49 -2.30 7.22 -2.80
C ARG A 49 -3.54 7.66 -3.57
N GLN A 50 -3.48 7.59 -4.90
CA GLN A 50 -4.61 7.95 -5.77
C GLN A 50 -5.80 7.02 -5.52
N TRP A 51 -5.58 5.73 -5.31
CA TRP A 51 -6.64 4.79 -4.99
C TRP A 51 -7.33 5.16 -3.68
N TYR A 52 -6.58 5.47 -2.61
CA TYR A 52 -7.16 5.94 -1.35
C TYR A 52 -8.00 7.22 -1.52
N ALA A 53 -7.49 8.19 -2.28
CA ALA A 53 -8.20 9.43 -2.57
C ALA A 53 -9.50 9.18 -3.37
N LEU A 54 -9.46 8.35 -4.41
CA LEU A 54 -10.64 7.99 -5.21
C LEU A 54 -11.70 7.26 -4.39
N GLN A 55 -11.27 6.46 -3.41
CA GLN A 55 -12.17 5.78 -2.50
C GLN A 55 -12.78 6.72 -1.44
N GLY A 56 -12.37 8.00 -1.39
CA GLY A 56 -12.87 8.99 -0.44
C GLY A 56 -12.28 8.86 0.96
N TYR A 57 -11.13 8.19 1.10
CA TYR A 57 -10.39 8.20 2.36
C TYR A 57 -9.64 9.53 2.50
N VAL A 58 -9.85 10.21 3.62
CA VAL A 58 -9.15 11.44 3.99
C VAL A 58 -8.24 11.15 5.17
N HIS A 59 -6.98 11.57 5.09
CA HIS A 59 -6.05 11.43 6.20
C HIS A 59 -6.44 12.38 7.34
N THR A 60 -6.76 11.84 8.52
CA THR A 60 -7.26 12.62 9.66
C THR A 60 -6.21 12.86 10.74
N GLY A 61 -5.08 12.16 10.70
CA GLY A 61 -3.94 12.47 11.57
C GLY A 61 -3.03 11.28 11.86
N ILE A 62 -1.99 11.56 12.66
CA ILE A 62 -1.00 10.57 13.08
C ILE A 62 -1.01 10.51 14.62
N LYS A 63 -1.12 9.32 15.19
CA LYS A 63 -1.07 9.08 16.64
C LYS A 63 0.02 8.06 16.96
N LYS A 64 0.97 8.46 17.81
CA LYS A 64 1.96 7.53 18.39
C LYS A 64 1.36 6.89 19.64
N PHE A 65 1.52 5.58 19.76
CA PHE A 65 1.09 4.83 20.93
C PHE A 65 2.32 4.29 21.65
N ASP A 66 2.35 4.40 22.98
CA ASP A 66 3.53 4.04 23.78
C ASP A 66 3.93 2.56 23.65
N PHE A 67 3.00 1.70 23.26
CA PHE A 67 3.21 0.27 23.05
C PHE A 67 3.63 -0.11 21.62
N PHE A 68 3.71 0.84 20.69
CA PHE A 68 4.19 0.58 19.32
C PHE A 68 5.51 1.33 19.04
N PRO A 69 6.49 0.68 18.38
CA PRO A 69 7.74 1.33 18.00
C PRO A 69 7.57 2.30 16.81
N PHE A 70 6.34 2.52 16.34
CA PHE A 70 6.00 3.37 15.19
C PHE A 70 4.71 4.15 15.45
N SER A 71 4.47 5.18 14.65
CA SER A 71 3.25 5.99 14.71
C SER A 71 2.15 5.39 13.82
N CYS A 72 0.89 5.45 14.26
CA CYS A 72 -0.27 4.99 13.49
C CYS A 72 -0.97 6.17 12.81
N GLY A 73 -1.48 5.94 11.61
CA GLY A 73 -2.09 6.96 10.76
C GLY A 73 -3.56 6.65 10.64
N TYR A 74 -4.37 7.69 10.73
CA TYR A 74 -5.80 7.59 10.68
C TYR A 74 -6.28 8.10 9.33
N MET A 75 -7.08 7.27 8.69
CA MET A 75 -7.81 7.62 7.49
C MET A 75 -9.28 7.37 7.76
N GLU A 76 -10.11 8.35 7.47
CA GLU A 76 -11.55 8.26 7.61
C GLU A 76 -12.20 8.33 6.24
N LYS A 77 -13.27 7.56 6.06
CA LYS A 77 -14.15 7.65 4.89
C LYS A 77 -15.56 7.82 5.40
N THR A 78 -16.22 8.90 5.00
CA THR A 78 -17.64 9.09 5.26
C THR A 78 -18.42 8.06 4.44
N ILE A 79 -19.02 7.08 5.12
CA ILE A 79 -19.98 6.15 4.51
C ILE A 79 -21.34 6.83 4.58
N ARG A 80 -21.95 7.12 3.43
CA ARG A 80 -23.34 7.59 3.34
C ARG A 80 -24.29 6.41 3.21
#